data_AF-A0A2V7T832-F1
#
_entry.id   AF-A0A2V7T832-F1
#
_cell.length_a   1.000
_cell.length_b   1.000
_cell.length_c   1.000
_cell.angle_alpha   90.00
_cell.angle_beta   90.00
_cell.angle_gamma   90.00
#
_symmetry.space_group_name_H-M   'P 1'
#
loop_
_entity.id
_entity.type
_entity.pdbx_description
1 polymer ?
#
loop_
_entity_poly.entity_id
_entity_poly.type
_entity_poly.pdbx_seq_one_letter_code
_entity_poly.pdbx_strand_id
1 'polypeptide(L)'
;MKARSVATESRYRVVPAPTLLPGLPADLSAIVFHDREPAGATIRVCAIGDTGLSGQVGRTASQEGYGVLLGDVAPLLQSAEVSFANLEGTLLERPAADVLFAAGPAAAGALRQAGLTIVHLANNHVYDFGPAGLGSTLSAVESAQLLALGAGPDVAASRRPVRTDARGVRVGWLGCGRTLLAQATGPNFWEFNEPELLAGIRAARASVDVLIVSVHIGFMYLDYPHPDHQAMARRLAAAGADVVLMHHPHVLQGVETTADGRILCYSLGNFLFDWKEGLITNLVMVQEQNEGAVFVFDLDRSGVVRAAAVPTYTDERCRVRWATGARGRAIEERLLRLSRDLLGNYSPAFWRQRAERNTKHVLRMLRFYIAHGDWRSVWRMFSKVRGQHLRMLARWVLGSRWLRPGQDSHAPVI
;
A
#
# COMPACT_ATOMS: atom_id res chain seq x y z
N MET A 1 18.98 -26.40 -36.92
CA MET A 1 18.91 -25.51 -35.74
C MET A 1 17.46 -25.43 -35.30
N LYS A 2 17.08 -26.19 -34.26
CA LYS A 2 15.72 -26.18 -33.71
C LYS A 2 15.55 -24.96 -32.81
N ALA A 3 14.58 -24.12 -33.13
CA ALA A 3 14.06 -23.09 -32.25
C ALA A 3 13.63 -23.76 -30.93
N ARG A 4 14.26 -23.37 -29.81
CA ARG A 4 13.72 -23.65 -28.49
C ARG A 4 12.50 -22.76 -28.32
N SER A 5 11.32 -23.31 -28.57
CA SER A 5 10.08 -22.85 -27.94
C SER A 5 10.20 -23.17 -26.45
N VAL A 6 10.79 -22.26 -25.67
CA VAL A 6 10.55 -22.26 -24.23
C VAL A 6 9.16 -21.67 -24.09
N ALA A 7 8.21 -22.52 -23.67
CA ALA A 7 6.87 -22.13 -23.34
C ALA A 7 6.93 -20.91 -22.40
N THR A 8 6.22 -19.85 -22.76
CA THR A 8 5.87 -18.75 -21.86
C THR A 8 4.95 -19.30 -20.78
N GLU A 9 5.50 -20.03 -19.80
CA GLU A 9 4.86 -20.16 -18.51
C GLU A 9 4.59 -18.74 -18.01
N SER A 10 3.36 -18.48 -17.58
CA SER A 10 2.97 -17.14 -17.17
C SER A 10 3.91 -16.66 -16.08
N ARG A 11 4.61 -15.54 -16.34
CA ARG A 11 5.61 -14.90 -15.45
C ARG A 11 5.18 -14.85 -13.97
N TYR A 12 3.87 -14.78 -13.73
CA TYR A 12 3.25 -14.82 -12.42
C TYR A 12 2.33 -16.05 -12.29
N ARG A 13 2.42 -16.76 -11.18
CA ARG A 13 1.70 -18.03 -10.93
C ARG A 13 1.09 -18.06 -9.54
N VAL A 14 -0.01 -18.80 -9.38
CA VAL A 14 -0.60 -19.11 -8.07
C VAL A 14 -0.11 -20.48 -7.63
N VAL A 15 0.30 -20.60 -6.37
CA VAL A 15 0.69 -21.87 -5.74
C VAL A 15 0.01 -21.99 -4.39
N PRO A 16 -0.17 -23.21 -3.83
CA PRO A 16 -0.61 -23.34 -2.44
C PRO A 16 0.40 -22.66 -1.51
N ALA A 17 -0.05 -21.74 -0.66
CA ALA A 17 0.82 -20.94 0.20
C ALA A 17 1.75 -21.79 1.11
N PRO A 18 1.31 -22.94 1.66
CA PRO A 18 2.17 -23.79 2.48
C PRO A 18 3.40 -24.36 1.76
N THR A 19 3.40 -24.39 0.42
CA THR A 19 4.58 -24.81 -0.36
C THR A 19 5.74 -23.82 -0.26
N LEU A 20 5.44 -22.55 0.00
CA LEU A 20 6.43 -21.48 0.20
C LEU A 20 6.62 -21.16 1.70
N LEU A 21 5.55 -21.28 2.47
CA LEU A 21 5.41 -20.79 3.84
C LEU A 21 4.79 -21.89 4.71
N PRO A 22 5.60 -22.86 5.18
CA PRO A 22 5.13 -23.92 6.05
C PRO A 22 4.41 -23.36 7.29
N GLY A 23 3.27 -23.95 7.64
CA GLY A 23 2.44 -23.50 8.78
C GLY A 23 1.28 -22.59 8.42
N LEU A 24 1.18 -22.12 7.17
CA LEU A 24 -0.03 -21.45 6.68
C LEU A 24 -1.18 -22.45 6.42
N PRO A 25 -2.45 -21.98 6.41
CA PRO A 25 -3.60 -22.83 6.10
C PRO A 25 -3.48 -23.56 4.75
N ALA A 26 -3.95 -24.81 4.70
CA ALA A 26 -3.83 -25.68 3.52
C ALA A 26 -4.61 -25.19 2.29
N ASP A 27 -5.69 -24.44 2.51
CA ASP A 27 -6.58 -23.87 1.49
C ASP A 27 -6.18 -22.44 1.08
N LEU A 28 -5.09 -21.91 1.64
CA LEU A 28 -4.54 -20.61 1.30
C LEU A 28 -3.59 -20.74 0.10
N SER A 29 -3.66 -19.78 -0.81
CA SER A 29 -2.74 -19.69 -1.95
C SER A 29 -1.87 -18.45 -1.87
N ALA A 30 -0.75 -18.48 -2.58
CA ALA A 30 0.17 -17.38 -2.72
C ALA A 30 0.39 -17.09 -4.22
N ILE A 31 0.47 -15.81 -4.56
CA ILE A 31 0.82 -15.38 -5.91
C ILE A 31 2.32 -15.15 -5.93
N VAL A 32 3.03 -15.84 -6.81
CA VAL A 32 4.47 -15.68 -7.00
C VAL A 32 4.72 -14.77 -8.20
N PHE A 33 5.43 -13.66 -7.96
CA PHE A 33 5.77 -12.65 -8.97
C PHE A 33 7.22 -12.79 -9.49
N HIS A 34 8.08 -13.37 -8.67
CA HIS A 34 9.48 -13.63 -8.97
C HIS A 34 9.95 -14.83 -8.14
N ASP A 35 10.78 -15.67 -8.75
CA ASP A 35 11.40 -16.82 -8.10
C ASP A 35 12.66 -17.20 -8.89
N ARG A 36 13.76 -17.40 -8.18
CA ARG A 36 15.02 -17.92 -8.71
C ARG A 36 15.71 -18.75 -7.64
N GLU A 37 16.72 -19.52 -8.05
CA GLU A 37 17.58 -20.19 -7.09
C GLU A 37 18.38 -19.17 -6.25
N PRO A 38 18.47 -19.37 -4.93
CA PRO A 38 19.33 -18.57 -4.07
C PRO A 38 20.81 -18.71 -4.46
N ALA A 39 21.54 -17.60 -4.42
CA ALA A 39 23.00 -17.61 -4.60
C ALA A 39 23.75 -17.82 -3.26
N GLY A 40 23.02 -17.86 -2.14
CA GLY A 40 23.58 -18.00 -0.80
C GLY A 40 22.49 -18.02 0.27
N ALA A 41 22.87 -17.65 1.50
CA ALA A 41 21.93 -17.55 2.62
C ALA A 41 20.82 -16.53 2.30
N THR A 42 19.58 -16.91 2.59
CA THR A 42 18.40 -16.07 2.41
C THR A 42 17.86 -15.55 3.73
N ILE A 43 17.34 -14.34 3.70
CA ILE A 43 16.48 -13.78 4.76
C ILE A 43 15.09 -13.51 4.21
N ARG A 44 14.11 -13.43 5.10
CA ARG A 44 12.73 -13.09 4.78
C ARG A 44 12.37 -11.70 5.26
N VAL A 45 11.75 -10.96 4.34
CA VAL A 45 11.10 -9.68 4.61
C VAL A 45 9.62 -9.83 4.35
N CYS A 46 8.78 -9.48 5.33
CA CYS A 46 7.34 -9.33 5.14
C CYS A 46 6.98 -7.84 5.06
N ALA A 47 6.14 -7.46 4.12
CA ALA A 47 5.63 -6.09 3.99
C ALA A 47 4.10 -6.09 3.93
N ILE A 48 3.50 -5.18 4.68
CA ILE A 48 2.06 -4.96 4.71
C ILE A 48 1.73 -3.51 4.36
N GLY A 49 0.51 -3.30 3.90
CA GLY A 49 0.03 -2.01 3.41
C GLY A 49 -0.33 -1.00 4.48
N ASP A 50 -1.26 -0.12 4.12
CA ASP A 50 -1.66 1.05 4.89
C ASP A 50 -2.34 0.60 6.19
N THR A 51 -1.78 1.05 7.31
CA THR A 51 -2.13 0.63 8.68
C THR A 51 -2.52 1.87 9.48
N GLY A 52 -3.82 2.14 9.56
CA GLY A 52 -4.44 3.16 10.39
C GLY A 52 -5.05 2.52 11.65
N LEU A 53 -4.90 3.17 12.80
CA LEU A 53 -5.23 2.60 14.11
C LEU A 53 -6.36 3.36 14.84
N SER A 54 -7.06 4.23 14.12
CA SER A 54 -8.16 5.06 14.62
C SER A 54 -9.53 4.38 14.37
N GLY A 55 -10.61 5.04 14.78
CA GLY A 55 -11.97 4.61 14.44
C GLY A 55 -12.33 3.23 14.97
N GLN A 56 -12.91 2.39 14.12
CA GLN A 56 -13.27 1.02 14.48
C GLN A 56 -12.04 0.18 14.86
N VAL A 57 -10.88 0.40 14.23
CA VAL A 57 -9.63 -0.29 14.59
C VAL A 57 -9.27 0.04 16.04
N GLY A 58 -9.25 1.33 16.38
CA GLY A 58 -8.99 1.81 17.74
C GLY A 58 -10.02 1.28 18.75
N ARG A 59 -11.32 1.28 18.40
CA ARG A 59 -12.38 0.74 19.27
C ARG A 59 -12.18 -0.75 19.55
N THR A 60 -11.95 -1.56 18.52
CA THR A 60 -11.70 -3.00 18.67
C THR A 60 -10.45 -3.24 19.53
N ALA A 61 -9.36 -2.49 19.27
CA ALA A 61 -8.14 -2.57 20.06
C ALA A 61 -8.35 -2.25 21.55
N SER A 62 -9.13 -1.20 21.87
CA SER A 62 -9.42 -0.84 23.27
C SER A 62 -10.30 -1.85 23.99
N GLN A 63 -11.20 -2.54 23.28
CA GLN A 63 -12.13 -3.50 23.86
C GLN A 63 -11.54 -4.91 24.02
N GLU A 64 -10.77 -5.35 23.02
CA GLU A 64 -10.32 -6.73 22.89
C GLU A 64 -8.79 -6.88 23.02
N GLY A 65 -8.07 -5.76 23.09
CA GLY A 65 -6.62 -5.71 23.04
C GLY A 65 -6.11 -5.67 21.60
N TYR A 66 -5.05 -4.91 21.35
CA TYR A 66 -4.55 -4.72 19.98
C TYR A 66 -4.06 -6.00 19.29
N GLY A 67 -3.62 -7.01 20.06
CA GLY A 67 -3.12 -8.28 19.52
C GLY A 67 -4.13 -9.04 18.67
N VAL A 68 -5.44 -8.83 18.89
CA VAL A 68 -6.48 -9.52 18.11
C VAL A 68 -6.60 -9.02 16.67
N LEU A 69 -6.12 -7.79 16.39
CA LEU A 69 -6.25 -7.16 15.07
C LEU A 69 -5.39 -7.87 14.03
N LEU A 70 -4.22 -8.37 14.43
CA LEU A 70 -3.24 -9.02 13.57
C LEU A 70 -3.00 -10.49 13.92
N GLY A 71 -3.81 -11.08 14.80
CA GLY A 71 -3.58 -12.41 15.37
C GLY A 71 -3.35 -13.52 14.33
N ASP A 72 -4.12 -13.52 13.24
CA ASP A 72 -4.02 -14.56 12.21
C ASP A 72 -2.72 -14.48 11.39
N VAL A 73 -2.22 -13.25 11.17
CA VAL A 73 -1.05 -12.98 10.33
C VAL A 73 0.24 -12.82 11.13
N ALA A 74 0.14 -12.54 12.43
CA ALA A 74 1.27 -12.31 13.33
C ALA A 74 2.30 -13.44 13.30
N PRO A 75 1.94 -14.75 13.27
CA PRO A 75 2.95 -15.81 13.18
C PRO A 75 3.88 -15.69 11.96
N LEU A 76 3.35 -15.30 10.80
CA LEU A 76 4.17 -15.08 9.60
C LEU A 76 5.07 -13.85 9.76
N LEU A 77 4.52 -12.75 10.26
CA LEU A 77 5.27 -11.51 10.49
C LEU A 77 6.40 -11.69 11.54
N GLN A 78 6.14 -12.45 12.60
CA GLN A 78 7.11 -12.77 13.65
C GLN A 78 8.20 -13.73 13.18
N SER A 79 7.90 -14.60 12.20
CA SER A 79 8.87 -15.54 11.64
C SER A 79 9.87 -14.90 10.66
N ALA A 80 9.55 -13.72 10.14
CA ALA A 80 10.41 -12.99 9.21
C ALA A 80 11.53 -12.27 9.96
N GLU A 81 12.72 -12.20 9.35
CA GLU A 81 13.83 -11.42 9.92
C GLU A 81 13.50 -9.92 10.00
N VAL A 82 12.71 -9.40 9.06
CA VAL A 82 12.21 -8.02 9.09
C VAL A 82 10.78 -8.00 8.62
N SER A 83 9.92 -7.29 9.37
CA SER A 83 8.56 -6.97 8.92
C SER A 83 8.32 -5.47 8.86
N PHE A 84 7.63 -5.03 7.82
CA PHE A 84 7.44 -3.63 7.44
C PHE A 84 5.95 -3.29 7.32
N ALA A 85 5.55 -2.09 7.75
CA ALA A 85 4.22 -1.54 7.52
C ALA A 85 4.26 -0.03 7.20
N ASN A 86 3.26 0.48 6.48
CA ASN A 86 3.01 1.92 6.41
C ASN A 86 2.05 2.31 7.54
N LEU A 87 2.54 3.04 8.56
CA LEU A 87 1.72 3.51 9.68
C LEU A 87 1.09 4.85 9.28
N GLU A 88 -0.15 4.79 8.81
CA GLU A 88 -0.89 5.93 8.27
C GLU A 88 -1.82 6.51 9.33
N GLY A 89 -1.22 7.32 10.20
CA GLY A 89 -1.89 8.00 11.29
C GLY A 89 -0.89 8.56 12.28
N THR A 90 -1.37 9.43 13.16
CA THR A 90 -0.58 10.02 14.25
C THR A 90 -0.84 9.28 15.56
N LEU A 91 0.22 9.00 16.31
CA LEU A 91 0.10 8.49 17.67
C LEU A 91 0.17 9.65 18.67
N LEU A 92 -0.90 9.85 19.44
CA LEU A 92 -1.08 10.93 20.41
C LEU A 92 -1.40 10.33 21.77
N GLU A 93 -0.98 10.94 22.89
CA GLU A 93 -1.27 10.39 24.22
C GLU A 93 -2.78 10.24 24.53
N ARG A 94 -3.59 11.18 24.06
CA ARG A 94 -5.04 11.25 24.32
C ARG A 94 -5.79 11.70 23.06
N PRO A 95 -5.86 10.85 22.02
CA PRO A 95 -6.64 11.20 20.84
C PRO A 95 -8.11 11.31 21.26
N ALA A 96 -8.81 12.34 20.79
CA ALA A 96 -10.25 12.39 20.97
C ALA A 96 -10.92 11.28 20.14
N ALA A 97 -12.03 10.72 20.63
CA ALA A 97 -12.63 9.52 20.06
C ALA A 97 -13.20 9.70 18.64
N ASP A 98 -13.45 10.94 18.24
CA ASP A 98 -13.97 11.37 16.94
C ASP A 98 -12.87 11.85 15.97
N VAL A 99 -11.62 11.90 16.43
CA VAL A 99 -10.49 12.31 15.61
C VAL A 99 -10.03 11.12 14.77
N LEU A 100 -10.16 11.28 13.45
CA LEU A 100 -9.72 10.31 12.46
C LEU A 100 -8.19 10.33 12.34
N PHE A 101 -7.62 9.19 11.93
CA PHE A 101 -6.18 9.02 11.73
C PHE A 101 -5.33 9.30 12.97
N ALA A 102 -5.91 9.19 14.18
CA ALA A 102 -5.20 9.33 15.45
C ALA A 102 -5.46 8.16 16.40
N ALA A 103 -4.40 7.63 17.02
CA ALA A 103 -4.47 6.54 17.98
C ALA A 103 -3.54 6.77 19.19
N GLY A 104 -3.73 6.00 20.26
CA GLY A 104 -2.90 6.08 21.47
C GLY A 104 -1.50 5.48 21.26
N PRO A 105 -0.46 5.85 22.04
CA PRO A 105 0.90 5.35 21.84
C PRO A 105 1.05 3.83 22.01
N ALA A 106 0.15 3.19 22.78
CA ALA A 106 0.09 1.74 22.94
C ALA A 106 -0.07 0.98 21.61
N ALA A 107 -0.61 1.65 20.58
CA ALA A 107 -0.67 1.17 19.21
C ALA A 107 0.70 0.71 18.67
N ALA A 108 1.78 1.47 18.94
CA ALA A 108 3.12 1.10 18.50
C ALA A 108 3.60 -0.20 19.15
N GLY A 109 3.35 -0.38 20.45
CA GLY A 109 3.68 -1.62 21.16
C GLY A 109 2.97 -2.84 20.58
N ALA A 110 1.74 -2.66 20.13
CA ALA A 110 0.99 -3.73 19.48
C ALA A 110 1.51 -4.11 18.10
N LEU A 111 1.87 -3.12 17.29
CA LEU A 111 2.55 -3.34 16.02
C LEU A 111 3.84 -4.14 16.23
N ARG A 112 4.62 -3.78 17.25
CA ARG A 112 5.81 -4.54 17.64
C ARG A 112 5.48 -5.98 18.04
N GLN A 113 4.47 -6.17 18.89
CA GLN A 113 4.04 -7.50 19.34
C GLN A 113 3.57 -8.39 18.18
N ALA A 114 2.93 -7.80 17.16
CA ALA A 114 2.53 -8.50 15.94
C ALA A 114 3.72 -8.90 15.05
N GLY A 115 4.95 -8.49 15.37
CA GLY A 115 6.17 -8.85 14.65
C GLY A 115 6.73 -7.73 13.77
N LEU A 116 6.13 -6.53 13.75
CA LEU A 116 6.67 -5.42 12.97
C LEU A 116 8.03 -4.96 13.53
N THR A 117 8.87 -4.55 12.60
CA THR A 117 10.25 -4.10 12.85
C THR A 117 10.43 -2.66 12.34
N ILE A 118 9.90 -2.36 11.16
CA ILE A 118 9.99 -1.04 10.53
C ILE A 118 8.58 -0.49 10.28
N VAL A 119 8.38 0.79 10.59
CA VAL A 119 7.16 1.53 10.21
C VAL A 119 7.52 2.72 9.34
N HIS A 120 6.94 2.79 8.16
CA HIS A 120 7.01 3.98 7.31
C HIS A 120 6.04 5.03 7.82
N LEU A 121 6.58 6.19 8.15
CA LEU A 121 5.83 7.31 8.71
C LEU A 121 5.57 8.40 7.68
N ALA A 122 6.40 8.56 6.65
CA ALA A 122 6.21 9.61 5.64
C ALA A 122 5.03 9.30 4.71
N ASN A 123 3.82 9.63 5.16
CA ASN A 123 2.56 9.55 4.42
C ASN A 123 1.75 10.83 4.64
N ASN A 124 0.56 10.94 4.03
CA ASN A 124 -0.25 12.15 4.12
C ASN A 124 -0.68 12.53 5.54
N HIS A 125 -0.75 11.57 6.48
CA HIS A 125 -1.23 11.80 7.84
C HIS A 125 -0.11 12.03 8.86
N VAL A 126 1.16 11.99 8.44
CA VAL A 126 2.34 12.14 9.31
C VAL A 126 2.41 13.47 10.06
N TYR A 127 1.70 14.49 9.56
CA TYR A 127 1.81 15.86 10.03
C TYR A 127 0.47 16.52 10.37
N ASP A 128 -0.60 15.71 10.51
CA ASP A 128 -1.96 16.21 10.78
C ASP A 128 -2.05 17.07 12.05
N PHE A 129 -1.21 16.77 13.04
CA PHE A 129 -1.12 17.52 14.31
C PHE A 129 0.21 18.29 14.44
N GLY A 130 0.82 18.61 13.30
CA GLY A 130 2.06 19.38 13.20
C GLY A 130 3.27 18.74 13.90
N PRO A 131 4.28 19.53 14.29
CA PRO A 131 5.50 19.04 14.94
C PRO A 131 5.24 18.23 16.21
N ALA A 132 4.21 18.60 16.99
CA ALA A 132 3.89 17.93 18.25
C ALA A 132 3.35 16.52 18.00
N GLY A 133 2.46 16.35 17.02
CA GLY A 133 1.96 15.02 16.63
C GLY A 133 3.05 14.11 16.09
N LEU A 134 3.89 14.64 15.20
CA LEU A 134 5.02 13.88 14.66
C LEU A 134 6.02 13.51 15.77
N GLY A 135 6.34 14.44 16.67
CA GLY A 135 7.20 14.18 17.82
C GLY A 135 6.64 13.09 18.74
N SER A 136 5.34 13.13 19.04
CA SER A 136 4.66 12.09 19.83
C SER A 136 4.70 10.74 19.13
N THR A 137 4.48 10.71 17.81
CA THR A 137 4.55 9.48 17.00
C THR A 137 5.95 8.88 17.01
N LEU A 138 6.98 9.68 16.80
CA LEU A 138 8.38 9.23 16.84
C LEU A 138 8.73 8.65 18.21
N SER A 139 8.31 9.31 19.30
CA SER A 139 8.54 8.83 20.67
C SER A 139 7.84 7.49 20.94
N ALA A 140 6.61 7.31 20.46
CA ALA A 140 5.85 6.07 20.60
C ALA A 140 6.50 4.91 19.84
N VAL A 141 6.95 5.16 18.60
CA VAL A 141 7.64 4.20 17.74
C VAL A 141 8.98 3.78 18.36
N GLU A 142 9.77 4.73 18.85
CA GLU A 142 11.04 4.47 19.53
C GLU A 142 10.84 3.66 20.82
N SER A 143 9.87 4.05 21.66
CA SER A 143 9.55 3.36 22.92
C SER A 143 9.09 1.91 22.68
N ALA A 144 8.44 1.65 21.55
CA ALA A 144 8.03 0.31 21.13
C ALA A 144 9.16 -0.48 20.44
N GLN A 145 10.37 0.06 20.34
CA GLN A 145 11.52 -0.55 19.66
C GLN A 145 11.26 -0.83 18.18
N LEU A 146 10.45 0.01 17.53
CA LEU A 146 10.24 0.02 16.10
C LEU A 146 11.19 1.02 15.44
N LEU A 147 11.58 0.72 14.20
CA LEU A 147 12.40 1.62 13.39
C LEU A 147 11.49 2.54 12.56
N ALA A 148 11.59 3.84 12.81
CA ALA A 148 10.90 4.86 12.00
C ALA A 148 11.60 5.00 10.64
N LEU A 149 10.83 4.94 9.56
CA LEU A 149 11.30 5.19 8.19
C LEU A 149 10.65 6.45 7.62
N GLY A 150 11.46 7.33 7.03
CA GLY A 150 11.01 8.54 6.33
C GLY A 150 10.64 9.71 7.25
N ALA A 151 10.78 9.58 8.57
CA ALA A 151 10.60 10.68 9.51
C ALA A 151 11.61 10.61 10.66
N GLY A 152 11.88 11.76 11.29
CA GLY A 152 12.85 11.86 12.37
C GLY A 152 12.78 13.19 13.10
N PRO A 153 13.62 13.40 14.14
CA PRO A 153 13.63 14.63 14.93
C PRO A 153 14.06 15.87 14.14
N ASP A 154 14.64 15.70 12.96
CA ASP A 154 15.07 16.75 12.05
C ASP A 154 15.12 16.26 10.58
N VAL A 155 15.47 17.17 9.66
CA VAL A 155 15.57 16.91 8.21
C VAL A 155 16.63 15.86 7.86
N ALA A 156 17.76 15.83 8.57
CA ALA A 156 18.84 14.88 8.29
C ALA A 156 18.48 13.47 8.75
N ALA A 157 17.81 13.36 9.90
CA ALA A 157 17.29 12.10 10.42
C ALA A 157 16.15 11.54 9.56
N SER A 158 15.21 12.38 9.09
CA SER A 158 14.09 11.94 8.25
C SER A 158 14.52 11.34 6.91
N ARG A 159 15.69 11.77 6.39
CA ARG A 159 16.28 11.30 5.13
C ARG A 159 17.31 10.19 5.31
N ARG A 160 17.59 9.77 6.54
CA ARG A 160 18.61 8.77 6.84
C ARG A 160 18.12 7.37 6.41
N PRO A 161 18.92 6.59 5.66
CA PRO A 161 18.57 5.21 5.39
C PRO A 161 18.52 4.40 6.68
N VAL A 162 17.44 3.64 6.88
CA VAL A 162 17.41 2.59 7.90
C VAL A 162 18.16 1.37 7.33
N ARG A 163 18.91 0.67 8.18
CA ARG A 163 19.64 -0.54 7.80
C ARG A 163 19.29 -1.68 8.73
N THR A 164 19.01 -2.84 8.14
CA THR A 164 18.82 -4.10 8.86
C THR A 164 19.81 -5.11 8.34
N ASP A 165 20.49 -5.83 9.24
CA ASP A 165 21.37 -6.94 8.90
C ASP A 165 20.79 -8.21 9.51
N ALA A 166 20.60 -9.23 8.69
CA ALA A 166 20.28 -10.55 9.16
C ALA A 166 21.00 -11.58 8.31
N ARG A 167 21.56 -12.61 8.96
CA ARG A 167 22.27 -13.72 8.30
C ARG A 167 23.32 -13.26 7.27
N GLY A 168 23.94 -12.09 7.48
CA GLY A 168 24.95 -11.52 6.59
C GLY A 168 24.41 -10.84 5.31
N VAL A 169 23.10 -10.63 5.21
CA VAL A 169 22.45 -9.85 4.15
C VAL A 169 22.10 -8.47 4.69
N ARG A 170 22.69 -7.43 4.12
CA ARG A 170 22.42 -6.03 4.51
C ARG A 170 21.31 -5.45 3.65
N VAL A 171 20.21 -5.08 4.29
CA VAL A 171 19.06 -4.43 3.64
C VAL A 171 19.01 -2.96 4.04
N GLY A 172 19.01 -2.09 3.03
CA GLY A 172 18.77 -0.66 3.20
C GLY A 172 17.33 -0.29 2.94
N TRP A 173 16.85 0.74 3.63
CA TRP A 173 15.48 1.21 3.54
C TRP A 173 15.45 2.73 3.40
N LEU A 174 14.69 3.22 2.42
CA LEU A 174 14.37 4.65 2.27
C LEU A 174 12.85 4.81 2.23
N GLY A 175 12.33 5.89 2.82
CA GLY A 175 10.90 6.18 2.83
C GLY A 175 10.63 7.66 2.63
N CYS A 176 9.65 7.98 1.81
CA CYS A 176 9.14 9.34 1.62
C CYS A 176 7.66 9.31 1.24
N GLY A 177 6.98 10.45 1.36
CA GLY A 177 5.58 10.57 0.98
C GLY A 177 5.15 12.00 0.81
N ARG A 178 3.85 12.22 0.63
CA ARG A 178 3.31 13.55 0.35
C ARG A 178 2.14 13.91 1.25
N THR A 179 2.24 15.04 1.92
CA THR A 179 1.22 15.51 2.90
C THR A 179 0.59 16.84 2.50
N LEU A 180 1.26 17.63 1.64
CA LEU A 180 0.85 18.99 1.25
C LEU A 180 0.80 20.00 2.42
N LEU A 181 1.17 19.59 3.64
CA LEU A 181 1.27 20.47 4.80
C LEU A 181 2.68 21.08 4.89
N ALA A 182 2.74 22.35 5.30
CA ALA A 182 4.01 23.03 5.49
C ALA A 182 4.73 22.50 6.73
N GLN A 183 5.99 22.08 6.56
CA GLN A 183 6.81 21.60 7.67
C GLN A 183 7.42 22.78 8.45
N ALA A 184 7.27 22.78 9.77
CA ALA A 184 7.94 23.71 10.67
C ALA A 184 9.28 23.13 11.17
N THR A 185 10.01 23.91 11.96
CA THR A 185 11.26 23.48 12.62
C THR A 185 11.01 22.36 13.63
N GLY A 186 11.99 21.47 13.79
CA GLY A 186 11.91 20.32 14.70
C GLY A 186 11.62 19.01 13.94
N PRO A 187 10.80 18.10 14.51
CA PRO A 187 10.45 16.83 13.88
C PRO A 187 9.99 17.03 12.44
N ASN A 188 10.54 16.20 11.55
CA ASN A 188 10.45 16.36 10.11
C ASN A 188 10.21 15.01 9.42
N PHE A 189 9.66 15.06 8.23
CA PHE A 189 9.48 13.89 7.37
C PHE A 189 10.01 14.17 5.97
N TRP A 190 10.39 13.11 5.26
CA TRP A 190 10.87 13.23 3.90
C TRP A 190 9.70 13.41 2.94
N GLU A 191 9.38 14.67 2.64
CA GLU A 191 8.42 15.03 1.59
C GLU A 191 8.98 14.59 0.22
N PHE A 192 8.12 13.96 -0.58
CA PHE A 192 8.50 13.37 -1.86
C PHE A 192 9.00 14.45 -2.83
N ASN A 193 10.25 14.28 -3.24
CA ASN A 193 10.87 14.99 -4.36
C ASN A 193 11.68 13.97 -5.16
N GLU A 194 11.29 13.72 -6.41
CA GLU A 194 11.85 12.63 -7.20
C GLU A 194 13.38 12.77 -7.44
N PRO A 195 13.92 13.94 -7.87
CA PRO A 195 15.36 14.14 -7.96
C PRO A 195 16.13 13.83 -6.66
N GLU A 196 15.62 14.30 -5.52
CA GLU A 196 16.25 14.06 -4.21
C GLU A 196 16.20 12.59 -3.82
N LEU A 197 15.07 11.91 -4.03
CA LEU A 197 14.94 10.48 -3.75
C LEU A 197 15.89 9.65 -4.63
N LEU A 198 15.98 9.96 -5.92
CA LEU A 198 16.91 9.31 -6.85
C LEU A 198 18.37 9.49 -6.40
N ALA A 199 18.73 10.66 -5.87
CA ALA A 199 20.06 10.89 -5.30
C ALA A 199 20.28 10.06 -4.02
N GLY A 200 19.29 10.01 -3.14
CA GLY A 200 19.32 9.20 -1.92
C GLY A 200 19.48 7.71 -2.21
N ILE A 201 18.76 7.18 -3.21
CA ILE A 201 18.87 5.78 -3.67
C ILE A 201 20.30 5.48 -4.12
N ARG A 202 20.86 6.32 -5.00
CA ARG A 202 22.24 6.13 -5.50
C ARG A 202 23.27 6.16 -4.36
N ALA A 203 23.10 7.06 -3.40
CA ALA A 203 23.99 7.15 -2.23
C ALA A 203 23.87 5.93 -1.31
N ALA A 204 22.65 5.46 -1.05
CA ALA A 204 22.42 4.31 -0.18
C ALA A 204 22.88 2.98 -0.81
N ARG A 205 22.72 2.82 -2.13
CA ARG A 205 22.95 1.56 -2.85
C ARG A 205 24.35 0.98 -2.64
N ALA A 206 25.37 1.82 -2.54
CA ALA A 206 26.76 1.41 -2.37
C ALA A 206 27.05 0.72 -1.02
N SER A 207 26.14 0.84 -0.05
CA SER A 207 26.36 0.42 1.33
C SER A 207 25.56 -0.80 1.78
N VAL A 208 24.75 -1.37 0.89
CA VAL A 208 23.80 -2.44 1.18
C VAL A 208 23.83 -3.50 0.08
N ASP A 209 23.38 -4.70 0.39
CA ASP A 209 23.26 -5.77 -0.60
C ASP A 209 21.93 -5.64 -1.36
N VAL A 210 20.85 -5.33 -0.63
CA VAL A 210 19.49 -5.07 -1.15
C VAL A 210 18.98 -3.70 -0.68
N LEU A 211 18.35 -2.91 -1.55
CA LEU A 211 17.74 -1.63 -1.21
C LEU A 211 16.22 -1.64 -1.46
N ILE A 212 15.45 -1.40 -0.41
CA ILE A 212 13.99 -1.28 -0.44
C ILE A 212 13.58 0.18 -0.29
N VAL A 213 12.71 0.67 -1.17
CA VAL A 213 12.25 2.06 -1.16
C VAL A 213 10.74 2.10 -1.01
N SER A 214 10.24 2.72 0.05
CA SER A 214 8.81 2.97 0.25
C SER A 214 8.43 4.39 -0.18
N VAL A 215 7.32 4.51 -0.91
CA VAL A 215 6.83 5.82 -1.40
C VAL A 215 5.31 5.92 -1.21
N HIS A 216 4.87 6.89 -0.40
CA HIS A 216 3.45 7.13 -0.16
C HIS A 216 2.91 8.23 -1.09
N ILE A 217 2.56 7.84 -2.32
CA ILE A 217 1.92 8.71 -3.32
C ILE A 217 0.96 7.90 -4.18
N GLY A 218 -0.13 8.51 -4.63
CA GLY A 218 -1.07 7.80 -5.49
C GLY A 218 -2.27 8.63 -5.86
N PHE A 219 -3.20 7.97 -6.53
CA PHE A 219 -4.57 8.42 -6.59
C PHE A 219 -5.41 7.40 -5.85
N MET A 220 -6.10 7.86 -4.82
CA MET A 220 -6.99 7.00 -4.02
C MET A 220 -8.00 6.29 -4.90
N TYR A 221 -8.23 5.03 -4.57
CA TYR A 221 -9.29 4.20 -5.13
C TYR A 221 -9.17 4.11 -6.65
N LEU A 222 -8.00 3.72 -7.15
CA LEU A 222 -7.76 3.31 -8.54
C LEU A 222 -7.00 1.98 -8.54
N ASP A 223 -7.41 1.04 -9.39
CA ASP A 223 -6.78 -0.30 -9.47
C ASP A 223 -5.44 -0.25 -10.19
N TYR A 224 -5.24 0.78 -11.01
CA TYR A 224 -4.01 0.99 -11.77
C TYR A 224 -3.26 2.21 -11.24
N PRO A 225 -1.92 2.15 -11.12
CA PRO A 225 -1.11 3.32 -10.85
C PRO A 225 -1.23 4.31 -12.01
N HIS A 226 -1.08 5.61 -11.72
CA HIS A 226 -0.92 6.58 -12.79
C HIS A 226 0.28 6.18 -13.68
N PRO A 227 0.22 6.33 -15.03
CA PRO A 227 1.35 6.00 -15.89
C PRO A 227 2.67 6.65 -15.47
N ASP A 228 2.63 7.90 -15.00
CA ASP A 228 3.82 8.58 -14.48
C ASP A 228 4.35 7.97 -13.17
N HIS A 229 3.49 7.40 -12.33
CA HIS A 229 3.91 6.67 -11.12
C HIS A 229 4.55 5.33 -11.49
N GLN A 230 4.08 4.66 -12.55
CA GLN A 230 4.76 3.48 -13.10
C GLN A 230 6.16 3.84 -13.60
N ALA A 231 6.24 4.91 -14.40
CA ALA A 231 7.51 5.40 -14.93
C ALA A 231 8.47 5.85 -13.81
N MET A 232 7.96 6.49 -12.77
CA MET A 232 8.73 6.86 -11.57
C MET A 232 9.30 5.62 -10.87
N ALA A 233 8.48 4.62 -10.54
CA ALA A 233 8.98 3.41 -9.86
C ALA A 233 10.06 2.70 -10.66
N ARG A 234 9.94 2.64 -11.99
CA ARG A 234 10.98 2.12 -12.89
C ARG A 234 12.27 2.95 -12.84
N ARG A 235 12.19 4.27 -12.69
CA ARG A 235 13.37 5.15 -12.49
C ARG A 235 14.01 4.94 -11.12
N LEU A 236 13.23 4.72 -10.05
CA LEU A 236 13.75 4.36 -8.73
C LEU A 236 14.49 3.02 -8.78
N ALA A 237 13.90 2.03 -9.45
CA ALA A 237 14.53 0.73 -9.70
C ALA A 237 15.84 0.89 -10.46
N ALA A 238 15.83 1.60 -11.59
CA ALA A 238 17.03 1.87 -12.38
C ALA A 238 18.12 2.59 -11.60
N ALA A 239 17.77 3.44 -10.63
CA ALA A 239 18.72 4.13 -9.76
C ALA A 239 19.36 3.23 -8.69
N GLY A 240 18.78 2.05 -8.42
CA GLY A 240 19.36 1.06 -7.50
C GLY A 240 18.37 0.41 -6.53
N ALA A 241 17.08 0.77 -6.54
CA ALA A 241 16.11 0.08 -5.69
C ALA A 241 15.85 -1.34 -6.22
N ASP A 242 15.96 -2.34 -5.34
CA ASP A 242 15.65 -3.74 -5.66
C ASP A 242 14.18 -4.06 -5.43
N VAL A 243 13.57 -3.39 -4.45
CA VAL A 243 12.12 -3.42 -4.19
C VAL A 243 11.58 -2.00 -4.02
N VAL A 244 10.48 -1.69 -4.69
CA VAL A 244 9.72 -0.45 -4.50
C VAL A 244 8.36 -0.78 -3.91
N LEU A 245 8.05 -0.23 -2.74
CA LEU A 245 6.78 -0.42 -2.02
C LEU A 245 5.98 0.89 -2.06
N MET A 246 4.94 0.95 -2.88
CA MET A 246 4.08 2.13 -2.95
C MET A 246 2.80 1.97 -2.12
N HIS A 247 2.23 3.10 -1.74
CA HIS A 247 1.09 3.24 -0.83
C HIS A 247 0.20 4.42 -1.27
N HIS A 248 -0.95 4.64 -0.59
CA HIS A 248 -1.92 5.73 -0.81
C HIS A 248 -3.19 5.37 -1.61
N PRO A 249 -3.17 4.49 -2.63
CA PRO A 249 -4.40 4.15 -3.35
C PRO A 249 -5.49 3.51 -2.48
N HIS A 250 -5.18 3.04 -1.27
CA HIS A 250 -6.10 2.33 -0.35
C HIS A 250 -6.74 1.06 -0.95
N VAL A 251 -6.19 0.56 -2.06
CA VAL A 251 -6.55 -0.71 -2.70
C VAL A 251 -5.28 -1.38 -3.19
N LEU A 252 -5.28 -2.71 -3.25
CA LEU A 252 -4.20 -3.44 -3.93
C LEU A 252 -4.10 -2.99 -5.39
N GLN A 253 -2.87 -2.71 -5.82
CA GLN A 253 -2.52 -2.52 -7.23
C GLN A 253 -1.54 -3.61 -7.66
N GLY A 254 -1.40 -3.79 -8.98
CA GLY A 254 -0.53 -4.82 -9.55
C GLY A 254 0.94 -4.73 -9.10
N VAL A 255 1.66 -5.84 -9.29
CA VAL A 255 3.11 -5.94 -9.09
C VAL A 255 3.77 -6.07 -10.45
N GLU A 256 4.86 -5.32 -10.65
CA GLU A 256 5.72 -5.46 -11.81
C GLU A 256 7.08 -6.02 -11.40
N THR A 257 7.47 -7.13 -12.02
CA THR A 257 8.85 -7.60 -11.98
C THR A 257 9.60 -6.97 -13.16
N THR A 258 10.81 -6.46 -12.97
CA THR A 258 11.66 -5.97 -14.07
C THR A 258 12.46 -7.11 -14.71
N ALA A 259 13.09 -6.88 -15.86
CA ALA A 259 13.87 -7.93 -16.55
C ALA A 259 15.07 -8.42 -15.71
N ASP A 260 15.65 -7.54 -14.89
CA ASP A 260 16.74 -7.80 -13.95
C ASP A 260 16.27 -8.29 -12.57
N GLY A 261 14.97 -8.61 -12.40
CA GLY A 261 14.45 -9.25 -11.18
C GLY A 261 14.10 -8.30 -10.03
N ARG A 262 14.03 -6.99 -10.27
CA ARG A 262 13.56 -6.01 -9.27
C ARG A 262 12.03 -6.01 -9.19
N ILE A 263 11.49 -5.68 -8.03
CA ILE A 263 10.04 -5.80 -7.74
C ILE A 263 9.43 -4.45 -7.45
N LEU A 264 8.38 -4.08 -8.20
CA LEU A 264 7.67 -2.82 -8.06
C LEU A 264 6.23 -3.11 -7.63
N CYS A 265 5.91 -2.87 -6.36
CA CYS A 265 4.57 -2.96 -5.82
C CYS A 265 3.94 -1.56 -5.86
N TYR A 266 2.90 -1.36 -6.68
CA TYR A 266 2.33 -0.02 -6.91
C TYR A 266 1.33 0.44 -5.85
N SER A 267 0.81 -0.49 -5.06
CA SER A 267 0.06 -0.23 -3.84
C SER A 267 -0.07 -1.53 -3.06
N LEU A 268 0.32 -1.52 -1.79
CA LEU A 268 0.12 -2.67 -0.90
C LEU A 268 -1.31 -2.75 -0.35
N GLY A 269 -2.17 -1.77 -0.68
CA GLY A 269 -3.56 -1.69 -0.24
C GLY A 269 -3.70 -1.32 1.24
N ASN A 270 -4.94 -1.26 1.72
CA ASN A 270 -5.18 -1.17 3.15
C ASN A 270 -4.91 -2.54 3.78
N PHE A 271 -4.14 -2.54 4.85
CA PHE A 271 -3.94 -3.75 5.64
C PHE A 271 -4.78 -3.73 6.91
N LEU A 272 -4.80 -2.61 7.62
CA LEU A 272 -5.60 -2.41 8.81
C LEU A 272 -6.13 -0.98 8.79
N PHE A 273 -7.41 -0.80 8.51
CA PHE A 273 -8.00 0.52 8.35
C PHE A 273 -9.50 0.45 8.63
N ASP A 274 -10.06 1.49 9.23
CA ASP A 274 -11.51 1.65 9.29
C ASP A 274 -11.99 2.37 8.02
N TRP A 275 -12.75 1.66 7.20
CA TRP A 275 -13.32 2.17 5.96
C TRP A 275 -14.29 3.36 6.17
N LYS A 276 -14.76 3.61 7.40
CA LYS A 276 -15.60 4.75 7.75
C LYS A 276 -14.83 6.04 7.98
N GLU A 277 -13.55 5.95 8.33
CA GLU A 277 -12.70 7.13 8.55
C GLU A 277 -12.31 7.83 7.25
N GLY A 278 -12.50 7.16 6.11
CA GLY A 278 -12.27 7.72 4.78
C GLY A 278 -13.35 8.69 4.28
N LEU A 279 -14.27 9.20 5.14
CA LEU A 279 -15.31 10.22 4.92
C LEU A 279 -15.72 10.55 3.45
N ILE A 280 -15.87 9.54 2.61
CA ILE A 280 -16.65 9.53 1.39
C ILE A 280 -17.22 8.13 1.31
N THR A 281 -18.55 8.06 1.42
CA THR A 281 -19.43 6.91 1.22
C THR A 281 -19.30 6.31 -0.19
N ASN A 282 -18.11 5.88 -0.60
CA ASN A 282 -17.94 5.00 -1.74
C ASN A 282 -18.20 3.56 -1.30
N LEU A 283 -19.47 3.27 -1.00
CA LEU A 283 -20.00 1.91 -0.85
C LEU A 283 -19.61 1.00 -2.03
N VAL A 284 -19.29 1.60 -3.18
CA VAL A 284 -18.85 0.93 -4.41
C VAL A 284 -17.49 0.22 -4.24
N MET A 285 -16.67 0.60 -3.25
CA MET A 285 -15.31 0.09 -3.11
C MET A 285 -14.97 -0.43 -1.72
N VAL A 286 -15.99 -0.71 -0.90
CA VAL A 286 -15.77 -1.25 0.46
C VAL A 286 -15.08 -2.60 0.37
N GLN A 287 -15.41 -3.41 -0.63
CA GLN A 287 -14.77 -4.71 -0.81
C GLN A 287 -13.28 -4.57 -1.11
N GLU A 288 -12.89 -3.81 -2.14
CA GLU A 288 -11.49 -3.66 -2.55
C GLU A 288 -10.64 -2.93 -1.50
N GLN A 289 -11.24 -2.08 -0.67
CA GLN A 289 -10.56 -1.44 0.47
C GLN A 289 -10.39 -2.37 1.67
N ASN A 290 -11.16 -3.47 1.72
CA ASN A 290 -11.00 -4.51 2.74
C ASN A 290 -10.07 -5.64 2.26
N GLU A 291 -9.60 -5.60 1.01
CA GLU A 291 -8.64 -6.56 0.46
C GLU A 291 -7.22 -6.09 0.73
N GLY A 292 -6.40 -6.99 1.27
CA GLY A 292 -4.98 -6.77 1.52
C GLY A 292 -4.16 -7.99 1.15
N ALA A 293 -2.86 -7.92 1.40
CA ALA A 293 -1.98 -9.08 1.34
C ALA A 293 -0.78 -8.89 2.27
N VAL A 294 -0.20 -9.99 2.73
CA VAL A 294 1.18 -10.00 3.22
C VAL A 294 2.09 -10.25 2.03
N PHE A 295 2.91 -9.27 1.67
CA PHE A 295 3.94 -9.40 0.65
C PHE A 295 5.18 -10.02 1.29
N VAL A 296 5.69 -11.08 0.69
CA VAL A 296 6.83 -11.84 1.19
C VAL A 296 7.96 -11.76 0.19
N PHE A 297 9.12 -11.30 0.65
CA PHE A 297 10.35 -11.23 -0.11
C PHE A 297 11.40 -12.09 0.56
N ASP A 298 11.84 -13.15 -0.12
CA ASP A 298 13.07 -13.84 0.28
C ASP A 298 14.24 -13.16 -0.46
N LEU A 299 15.26 -12.76 0.27
CA LEU A 299 16.37 -11.93 -0.21
C LEU A 299 17.71 -12.63 0.05
N ASP A 300 18.65 -12.50 -0.87
CA ASP A 300 20.06 -12.85 -0.66
C ASP A 300 20.96 -11.65 -1.00
N ARG A 301 22.28 -11.81 -0.91
CA ARG A 301 23.23 -10.72 -1.18
C ARG A 301 23.24 -10.23 -2.64
N SER A 302 22.62 -10.98 -3.55
CA SER A 302 22.51 -10.64 -4.98
C SER A 302 21.17 -10.01 -5.35
N GLY A 303 20.21 -9.91 -4.43
CA GLY A 303 18.92 -9.25 -4.64
C GLY A 303 17.73 -10.08 -4.18
N VAL A 304 16.60 -9.88 -4.86
CA VAL A 304 15.37 -10.63 -4.59
C VAL A 304 15.53 -12.06 -5.12
N VAL A 305 15.29 -13.04 -4.26
CA VAL A 305 15.24 -14.48 -4.61
C VAL A 305 13.79 -14.86 -4.93
N ARG A 306 12.87 -14.39 -4.09
CA ARG A 306 11.43 -14.64 -4.24
C ARG A 306 10.64 -13.39 -3.91
N ALA A 307 9.59 -13.16 -4.68
CA ALA A 307 8.55 -12.19 -4.33
C ALA A 307 7.19 -12.86 -4.47
N ALA A 308 6.43 -12.87 -3.37
CA ALA A 308 5.09 -13.42 -3.34
C ALA A 308 4.12 -12.52 -2.57
N ALA A 309 2.82 -12.70 -2.79
CA ALA A 309 1.77 -12.10 -1.97
C ALA A 309 0.80 -13.18 -1.48
N VAL A 310 0.47 -13.11 -0.19
CA VAL A 310 -0.52 -13.98 0.45
C VAL A 310 -1.75 -13.15 0.78
N PRO A 311 -2.91 -13.41 0.14
CA PRO A 311 -4.12 -12.60 0.30
C PRO A 311 -4.66 -12.54 1.74
N THR A 312 -5.08 -11.35 2.14
CA THR A 312 -5.78 -11.10 3.40
C THR A 312 -7.06 -10.30 3.17
N TYR A 313 -7.92 -10.26 4.17
CA TYR A 313 -9.00 -9.29 4.24
C TYR A 313 -9.23 -8.82 5.68
N THR A 314 -9.90 -7.68 5.81
CA THR A 314 -10.28 -7.11 7.10
C THR A 314 -11.76 -7.36 7.38
N ASP A 315 -12.07 -7.97 8.53
CA ASP A 315 -13.46 -8.24 8.93
C ASP A 315 -14.19 -6.99 9.47
N GLU A 316 -15.48 -7.13 9.83
CA GLU A 316 -16.30 -6.00 10.28
C GLU A 316 -15.82 -5.36 11.61
N ARG A 317 -15.02 -6.10 12.39
CA ARG A 317 -14.36 -5.60 13.60
C ARG A 317 -12.94 -5.13 13.32
N CYS A 318 -12.57 -4.99 12.06
CA CYS A 318 -11.24 -4.63 11.62
C CYS A 318 -10.14 -5.63 12.03
N ARG A 319 -10.46 -6.91 12.19
CA ARG A 319 -9.43 -7.95 12.39
C ARG A 319 -8.96 -8.45 11.03
N VAL A 320 -7.64 -8.55 10.85
CA VAL A 320 -7.02 -9.06 9.62
C VAL A 320 -7.08 -10.59 9.63
N ARG A 321 -7.56 -11.14 8.52
CA ARG A 321 -7.78 -12.57 8.29
C ARG A 321 -7.09 -13.01 7.01
N TRP A 322 -6.63 -14.26 6.96
CA TRP A 322 -6.26 -14.88 5.69
C TRP A 322 -7.49 -14.99 4.78
N ALA A 323 -7.34 -14.63 3.50
CA ALA A 323 -8.41 -14.78 2.53
C ALA A 323 -8.32 -16.14 1.84
N THR A 324 -9.19 -17.07 2.21
CA THR A 324 -9.28 -18.41 1.58
C THR A 324 -10.53 -18.55 0.71
N GLY A 325 -10.69 -19.72 0.07
CA GLY A 325 -11.89 -20.06 -0.69
C GLY A 325 -12.20 -19.09 -1.84
N ALA A 326 -13.47 -18.72 -1.99
CA ALA A 326 -13.91 -17.83 -3.07
C ALA A 326 -13.34 -16.41 -2.95
N ARG A 327 -13.19 -15.90 -1.72
CA ARG A 327 -12.63 -14.57 -1.48
C ARG A 327 -11.14 -14.52 -1.83
N GLY A 328 -10.36 -15.52 -1.40
CA GLY A 328 -8.94 -15.64 -1.76
C GLY A 328 -8.75 -15.64 -3.28
N ARG A 329 -9.49 -16.51 -3.99
CA ARG A 329 -9.45 -16.57 -5.46
C ARG A 329 -9.80 -15.25 -6.13
N ALA A 330 -10.80 -14.52 -5.63
CA ALA A 330 -11.17 -13.22 -6.20
C ALA A 330 -10.04 -12.18 -6.09
N ILE A 331 -9.37 -12.12 -4.93
CA ILE A 331 -8.21 -11.24 -4.72
C ILE A 331 -7.04 -11.66 -5.62
N GLU A 332 -6.77 -12.97 -5.69
CA GLU A 332 -5.69 -13.53 -6.51
C GLU A 332 -5.87 -13.21 -7.99
N GLU A 333 -7.06 -13.48 -8.53
CA GLU A 333 -7.38 -13.19 -9.92
C GLU A 333 -7.30 -11.69 -10.21
N ARG A 334 -7.79 -10.84 -9.31
CA ARG A 334 -7.71 -9.38 -9.47
C ARG A 334 -6.25 -8.93 -9.48
N LEU A 335 -5.45 -9.31 -8.49
CA LEU A 335 -4.06 -8.90 -8.40
C LEU A 335 -3.21 -9.44 -9.57
N LEU A 336 -3.47 -10.67 -10.03
CA LEU A 336 -2.83 -11.24 -11.22
C LEU A 336 -3.19 -10.50 -12.51
N ARG A 337 -4.48 -10.18 -12.71
CA ARG A 337 -4.94 -9.40 -13.87
C ARG A 337 -4.24 -8.04 -13.90
N LEU A 338 -4.30 -7.30 -12.79
CA LEU A 338 -3.64 -5.99 -12.67
C LEU A 338 -2.14 -6.09 -12.94
N SER A 339 -1.47 -7.10 -12.38
CA SER A 339 -0.03 -7.32 -12.58
C SER A 339 0.31 -7.62 -14.05
N ARG A 340 -0.53 -8.37 -14.76
CA ARG A 340 -0.34 -8.68 -16.20
C ARG A 340 -0.59 -7.46 -17.07
N ASP A 341 -1.60 -6.67 -16.76
CA ASP A 341 -1.95 -5.46 -17.53
C ASP A 341 -0.85 -4.39 -17.47
N LEU A 342 -0.09 -4.33 -16.38
CA LEU A 342 1.09 -3.45 -16.23
C LEU A 342 2.21 -3.75 -17.23
N LEU A 343 2.26 -4.97 -17.78
CA LEU A 343 3.22 -5.35 -18.83
C LEU A 343 2.84 -4.78 -20.21
N GLY A 344 1.59 -4.36 -20.37
CA GLY A 344 1.06 -3.76 -21.59
C GLY A 344 0.67 -2.29 -21.43
N ASN A 345 -0.14 -1.80 -22.36
CA ASN A 345 -0.68 -0.44 -22.28
C ASN A 345 -2.01 -0.41 -21.52
N TYR A 346 -1.94 -0.27 -20.21
CA TYR A 346 -3.13 -0.14 -19.35
C TYR A 346 -3.64 1.31 -19.22
N SER A 347 -2.98 2.29 -19.83
CA SER A 347 -3.36 3.72 -19.73
C SER A 347 -4.84 3.99 -20.08
N PRO A 348 -5.43 3.37 -21.13
CA PRO A 348 -6.86 3.51 -21.40
C PRO A 348 -7.75 3.00 -20.26
N ALA A 349 -7.37 1.91 -19.60
CA ALA A 349 -8.12 1.36 -18.45
C ALA A 349 -8.04 2.32 -17.25
N PHE A 350 -6.85 2.85 -16.95
CA PHE A 350 -6.66 3.87 -15.91
C PHE A 350 -7.56 5.09 -16.14
N TRP A 351 -7.50 5.69 -17.35
CA TRP A 351 -8.26 6.89 -17.65
C TRP A 351 -9.77 6.66 -17.69
N ARG A 352 -10.21 5.46 -18.11
CA ARG A 352 -11.62 5.06 -18.06
C ARG A 352 -12.12 4.96 -16.62
N GLN A 353 -11.41 4.21 -15.78
CA GLN A 353 -11.77 4.04 -14.37
C GLN A 353 -11.76 5.37 -13.62
N ARG A 354 -10.74 6.21 -13.84
CA ARG A 354 -10.68 7.53 -13.22
C ARG A 354 -11.83 8.44 -13.66
N ALA A 355 -12.18 8.43 -14.94
CA ALA A 355 -13.34 9.16 -15.44
C ALA A 355 -14.65 8.66 -14.80
N GLU A 356 -14.82 7.35 -14.70
CA GLU A 356 -16.00 6.73 -14.11
C GLU A 356 -16.14 7.04 -12.61
N ARG A 357 -15.10 6.77 -11.81
CA ARG A 357 -15.13 6.97 -10.35
C ARG A 357 -15.33 8.44 -9.99
N ASN A 358 -14.67 9.36 -10.71
CA ASN A 358 -14.88 10.80 -10.53
C ASN A 358 -16.30 11.23 -10.91
N THR A 359 -16.83 10.77 -12.05
CA THR A 359 -18.17 11.13 -12.50
C THR A 359 -19.24 10.62 -11.55
N LYS A 360 -19.15 9.35 -11.12
CA LYS A 360 -20.06 8.76 -10.12
C LYS A 360 -20.04 9.55 -8.80
N HIS A 361 -18.86 9.95 -8.32
CA HIS A 361 -18.73 10.77 -7.12
C HIS A 361 -19.38 12.14 -7.28
N VAL A 362 -19.08 12.87 -8.37
CA VAL A 362 -19.67 14.18 -8.66
C VAL A 362 -21.20 14.09 -8.73
N LEU A 363 -21.75 13.10 -9.44
CA LEU A 363 -23.20 12.90 -9.54
C LEU A 363 -23.84 12.60 -8.18
N ARG A 364 -23.19 11.80 -7.33
CA ARG A 364 -23.68 11.50 -5.98
C ARG A 364 -23.73 12.76 -5.11
N MET A 365 -22.65 13.54 -5.10
CA MET A 365 -22.59 14.81 -4.36
C MET A 365 -23.63 15.81 -4.85
N LEU A 366 -23.81 15.92 -6.17
CA LEU A 366 -24.83 16.79 -6.76
C LEU A 366 -26.24 16.38 -6.33
N ARG A 367 -26.57 15.07 -6.38
CA ARG A 367 -27.86 14.54 -5.91
C ARG A 367 -28.08 14.82 -4.42
N PHE A 368 -27.03 14.65 -3.60
CA PHE A 368 -27.08 14.95 -2.17
C PHE A 368 -27.41 16.43 -1.92
N TYR A 369 -26.67 17.37 -2.53
CA TYR A 369 -26.93 18.80 -2.32
C TYR A 369 -28.31 19.24 -2.82
N ILE A 370 -28.76 18.73 -3.98
CA ILE A 370 -30.11 19.03 -4.51
C ILE A 370 -31.18 18.51 -3.55
N ALA A 371 -31.05 17.28 -3.06
CA ALA A 371 -32.02 16.67 -2.15
C ALA A 371 -32.15 17.43 -0.81
N HIS A 372 -31.08 18.11 -0.38
CA HIS A 372 -31.06 18.91 0.86
C HIS A 372 -31.24 20.42 0.62
N GLY A 373 -31.56 20.84 -0.62
CA GLY A 373 -31.79 22.25 -0.96
C GLY A 373 -30.54 23.15 -0.91
N ASP A 374 -29.33 22.59 -0.85
CA ASP A 374 -28.07 23.35 -0.79
C ASP A 374 -27.61 23.81 -2.20
N TRP A 375 -28.36 24.75 -2.78
CA TRP A 375 -28.06 25.33 -4.09
C TRP A 375 -26.74 26.10 -4.15
N ARG A 376 -26.25 26.59 -3.01
CA ARG A 376 -24.94 27.26 -2.92
C ARG A 376 -23.80 26.27 -3.20
N SER A 377 -23.85 25.07 -2.62
CA SER A 377 -22.86 24.02 -2.89
C SER A 377 -22.97 23.49 -4.33
N VAL A 378 -24.18 23.37 -4.87
CA VAL A 378 -24.39 23.04 -6.30
C VAL A 378 -23.69 24.04 -7.21
N TRP A 379 -23.93 25.34 -7.04
CA TRP A 379 -23.29 26.38 -7.86
C TRP A 379 -21.76 26.38 -7.70
N ARG A 380 -21.27 26.16 -6.48
CA ARG A 380 -19.83 26.04 -6.18
C ARG A 380 -19.18 24.84 -6.89
N MET A 381 -19.90 23.73 -7.06
CA MET A 381 -19.39 22.60 -7.84
C MET A 381 -19.26 22.97 -9.32
N PHE A 382 -20.26 23.65 -9.90
CA PHE A 382 -20.21 24.09 -11.30
C PHE A 382 -19.10 25.11 -11.56
N SER A 383 -18.87 26.06 -10.65
CA SER A 383 -17.81 27.06 -10.80
C SER A 383 -16.39 26.48 -10.74
N LYS A 384 -16.24 25.26 -10.21
CA LYS A 384 -14.96 24.52 -10.16
C LYS A 384 -14.73 23.60 -11.35
N VAL A 385 -15.69 23.46 -12.27
CA VAL A 385 -15.54 22.64 -13.47
C VAL A 385 -14.48 23.25 -14.38
N ARG A 386 -13.42 22.48 -14.62
CA ARG A 386 -12.32 22.82 -15.56
C ARG A 386 -12.38 21.95 -16.81
N GLY A 387 -11.66 22.32 -17.87
CA GLY A 387 -11.60 21.54 -19.12
C GLY A 387 -11.24 20.06 -18.94
N GLN A 388 -10.42 19.72 -17.95
CA GLN A 388 -10.12 18.32 -17.60
C GLN A 388 -11.37 17.53 -17.15
N HIS A 389 -12.26 18.16 -16.37
CA HIS A 389 -13.51 17.54 -15.93
C HIS A 389 -14.46 17.27 -17.11
N LEU A 390 -14.54 18.21 -18.06
CA LEU A 390 -15.31 18.03 -19.29
C LEU A 390 -14.75 16.90 -20.16
N ARG A 391 -13.42 16.79 -20.27
CA ARG A 391 -12.76 15.66 -20.96
C ARG A 391 -13.04 14.32 -20.27
N MET A 392 -13.05 14.28 -18.94
CA MET A 392 -13.39 13.08 -18.18
C MET A 392 -14.86 12.68 -18.40
N LEU A 393 -15.78 13.64 -18.37
CA LEU A 393 -17.20 13.39 -18.65
C LEU A 393 -17.40 12.87 -20.08
N ALA A 394 -16.77 13.49 -21.07
CA ALA A 394 -16.83 13.06 -22.46
C ALA A 394 -16.28 11.63 -22.63
N ARG A 395 -15.15 11.30 -21.99
CA ARG A 395 -14.59 9.94 -21.99
C ARG A 395 -15.54 8.93 -21.35
N TRP A 396 -16.22 9.31 -20.27
CA TRP A 396 -17.20 8.43 -19.62
C TRP A 396 -18.42 8.18 -20.51
N VAL A 397 -18.99 9.23 -21.13
CA VAL A 397 -20.14 9.11 -22.07
C VAL A 397 -19.79 8.31 -23.32
N LEU A 398 -18.60 8.54 -23.88
CA LEU A 398 -18.14 7.78 -25.04
C LEU A 398 -17.84 6.32 -24.66
N GLY A 399 -17.26 6.07 -23.48
CA GLY A 399 -17.00 4.72 -22.98
C GLY A 399 -18.27 3.93 -22.64
N SER A 400 -19.32 4.60 -22.12
CA SER A 400 -20.59 3.94 -21.78
C SER A 400 -21.44 3.58 -23.00
N ARG A 401 -21.26 4.26 -24.14
CA ARG A 401 -21.91 3.91 -25.41
C ARG A 401 -21.41 2.62 -26.05
N TRP A 402 -20.29 2.07 -25.59
CA TRP A 402 -19.74 0.78 -26.04
C TRP A 402 -20.05 -0.39 -25.09
N LEU A 403 -20.92 -0.18 -24.09
CA LEU A 403 -21.43 -1.26 -23.24
C LEU A 403 -22.42 -2.12 -24.05
N ARG A 404 -21.96 -3.27 -24.56
CA ARG A 404 -22.87 -4.37 -24.85
C ARG A 404 -23.39 -4.91 -23.50
N PRO A 405 -24.69 -5.12 -23.31
CA PRO A 405 -25.20 -5.70 -22.08
C PRO A 405 -24.66 -7.14 -21.97
N GLY A 406 -23.84 -7.42 -20.96
CA GLY A 406 -23.38 -8.79 -20.66
C GLY A 406 -21.97 -8.99 -20.10
N GLN A 407 -21.15 -7.95 -19.88
CA GLN A 407 -19.78 -8.11 -19.32
C GLN A 407 -19.53 -7.48 -17.94
N ASP A 408 -20.57 -6.99 -17.26
CA ASP A 408 -20.46 -6.60 -15.86
C ASP A 408 -20.88 -7.77 -14.97
N SER A 409 -19.93 -8.62 -14.54
CA SER A 409 -20.15 -9.61 -13.49
C SER A 409 -20.02 -9.01 -12.07
N HIS A 410 -20.39 -7.74 -11.91
CA HIS A 410 -20.64 -7.12 -10.61
C HIS A 410 -22.15 -7.01 -10.41
N ALA A 411 -22.84 -8.14 -10.42
CA ALA A 411 -24.15 -8.23 -9.82
C ALA A 411 -23.94 -8.41 -8.30
N PRO A 412 -24.61 -7.61 -7.44
CA PRO A 412 -24.64 -7.91 -6.03
C PRO A 412 -25.43 -9.21 -5.87
N VAL A 413 -24.75 -10.27 -5.46
CA VAL A 413 -25.45 -11.41 -4.85
C VAL A 413 -25.82 -10.94 -3.46
N ILE A 414 -27.13 -10.75 -3.26
CA ILE A 414 -27.77 -10.40 -1.98
C ILE A 414 -27.43 -11.44 -0.92
#